data_AF-A0A1Y1XXG6-F1
#
_entry.id   AF-A0A1Y1XXG6-F1
#
_cell.length_a   1.000
_cell.length_b   1.000
_cell.length_c   1.000
_cell.angle_alpha   90.00
_cell.angle_beta   90.00
_cell.angle_gamma   90.00
#
_symmetry.space_group_name_H-M   'P 1'
#
loop_
_entity.id
_entity.type
_entity.pdbx_description
1 polymer ?
#
loop_
_entity_poly.entity_id
_entity_poly.type
_entity_poly.pdbx_seq_one_letter_code
_entity_poly.pdbx_strand_id
1 'polypeptide(L)'
;MPKKLNLKIPTFKSRSASPVRFSTKPFTKEDIEIRKTLLARNRDLSALHKELVLEGHVTEDDFWETRQHLLRNQQVKLRQHKGQSSAWLELKPVQQEGNNIKYTLTPSIIQGIFLRYPPVKKAYDLNVPNKISKDEFWKRYFASNFYHRVRSASRLNADAQDDIFDKCLVEDEKAIREPSKRAKLDHVPVILDVSATEEDHIETGCKPDFTMIPGQNDQSVALMRRFNRFSEQLLRCIGDAPNKNDFTNVEKEIEIEDLKNPDEPSTVPLDIHDQRRYFESQSGPTEQDETVENNSSQTLSKFRESFSRYKLTAPILEPATSLEIMKNLNTMIKAKQSMSQNQGDEITNNVQDVKITPDMMKEINHCHAIASEILRLFWTTASSNTPDKLTKVQRTTDQLRKVYARIKTALERGKIERLDVDRMEHMLKPTCVSISNALQAFEAKSKKRKAL
;
A
#
# COMPACT_ATOMS: atom_id res chain seq x y z
N MET A 1 36.34 43.09 -25.31
CA MET A 1 35.30 43.33 -24.28
C MET A 1 34.15 42.34 -24.45
N PRO A 2 34.21 41.13 -23.87
CA PRO A 2 33.07 40.22 -23.88
C PRO A 2 32.11 40.54 -22.74
N LYS A 3 30.83 40.79 -23.05
CA LYS A 3 29.76 40.95 -22.07
C LYS A 3 29.39 39.57 -21.50
N LYS A 4 29.60 39.40 -20.20
CA LYS A 4 29.20 38.22 -19.42
C LYS A 4 27.67 38.10 -19.40
N LEU A 5 27.14 37.03 -19.97
CA LEU A 5 25.76 36.60 -19.75
C LEU A 5 25.73 35.71 -18.50
N ASN A 6 25.27 36.30 -17.38
CA ASN A 6 24.97 35.58 -16.14
C ASN A 6 23.69 34.76 -16.31
N LEU A 7 23.82 33.47 -16.62
CA LEU A 7 22.72 32.51 -16.51
C LEU A 7 22.53 32.12 -15.04
N LYS A 8 21.51 32.69 -14.40
CA LYS A 8 21.02 32.22 -13.10
C LYS A 8 20.32 30.88 -13.32
N ILE A 9 20.97 29.81 -12.88
CA ILE A 9 20.39 28.46 -12.82
C ILE A 9 19.28 28.46 -11.75
N PRO A 10 18.02 28.14 -12.09
CA PRO A 10 16.96 28.03 -11.10
C PRO A 10 17.18 26.75 -10.27
N THR A 11 17.41 26.92 -8.97
CA THR A 11 17.51 25.80 -8.02
C THR A 11 16.15 25.14 -7.88
N PHE A 12 15.95 24.01 -8.57
CA PHE A 12 14.84 23.10 -8.29
C PHE A 12 15.02 22.53 -6.89
N LYS A 13 14.15 22.92 -5.95
CA LYS A 13 14.00 22.22 -4.68
C LYS A 13 13.45 20.83 -4.97
N SER A 14 14.35 19.85 -5.15
CA SER A 14 14.01 18.44 -5.04
C SER A 14 13.24 18.26 -3.73
N ARG A 15 11.98 17.84 -3.85
CA ARG A 15 11.16 17.44 -2.72
C ARG A 15 11.71 16.09 -2.28
N SER A 16 12.83 16.13 -1.55
CA SER A 16 13.47 14.97 -0.97
C SER A 16 12.40 14.16 -0.24
N ALA A 17 12.23 12.90 -0.63
CA ALA A 17 11.50 11.92 0.17
C ALA A 17 11.96 12.09 1.61
N SER A 18 11.05 12.50 2.48
CA SER A 18 11.41 12.80 3.85
C SER A 18 12.03 11.53 4.45
N PRO A 19 13.24 11.61 5.04
CA PRO A 19 13.79 10.47 5.74
C PRO A 19 12.76 10.06 6.78
N VAL A 20 12.56 8.75 6.94
CA VAL A 20 11.71 8.16 7.98
C VAL A 20 12.08 8.84 9.29
N ARG A 21 11.27 9.83 9.71
CA ARG A 21 11.44 10.51 10.98
C ARG A 21 11.07 9.48 12.03
N PHE A 22 12.09 8.90 12.66
CA PHE A 22 11.94 8.20 13.93
C PHE A 22 11.40 9.21 14.93
N SER A 23 10.08 9.18 15.12
CA SER A 23 9.36 10.17 15.89
C SER A 23 9.50 9.84 17.37
N THR A 24 10.39 10.55 18.06
CA THR A 24 10.45 10.69 19.52
C THR A 24 9.29 11.55 20.05
N LYS A 25 8.07 11.39 19.51
CA LYS A 25 6.90 12.11 20.01
C LYS A 25 6.22 11.28 21.11
N PRO A 26 5.83 11.92 22.23
CA PRO A 26 4.99 11.26 23.22
C PRO A 26 3.67 10.83 22.56
N PHE A 27 3.16 9.67 22.97
CA PHE A 27 1.96 9.09 22.37
C PHE A 27 0.74 9.97 22.60
N THR A 28 0.08 10.32 21.51
CA THR A 28 -1.21 11.02 21.56
C THR A 28 -2.27 10.05 22.09
N LYS A 29 -3.28 10.54 22.83
CA LYS A 29 -4.39 9.69 23.32
C LYS A 29 -5.06 8.90 22.18
N GLU A 30 -5.16 9.52 21.02
CA GLU A 30 -5.63 8.91 19.76
C GLU A 30 -4.79 7.70 19.33
N ASP A 31 -3.47 7.76 19.49
CA ASP A 31 -2.57 6.64 19.13
C ASP A 31 -2.79 5.45 20.04
N ILE A 32 -3.08 5.67 21.32
CA ILE A 32 -3.37 4.62 22.30
C ILE A 32 -4.69 3.93 21.95
N GLU A 33 -5.71 4.68 21.55
CA GLU A 33 -6.99 4.13 21.10
C GLU A 33 -6.83 3.34 19.79
N ILE A 34 -6.04 3.84 18.84
CA ILE A 34 -5.72 3.12 17.60
C ILE A 34 -4.98 1.82 17.90
N ARG A 35 -4.01 1.83 18.83
CA ARG A 35 -3.32 0.61 19.28
C ARG A 35 -4.28 -0.40 19.89
N LYS A 36 -5.14 0.03 20.82
CA LYS A 36 -6.14 -0.83 21.48
C LYS A 36 -7.11 -1.45 20.46
N THR A 37 -7.63 -0.66 19.53
CA THR A 37 -8.53 -1.16 18.48
C THR A 37 -7.82 -2.15 17.55
N LEU A 38 -6.54 -1.90 17.23
CA LEU A 38 -5.75 -2.79 16.38
C LEU A 38 -5.44 -4.12 17.10
N LEU A 39 -5.08 -4.08 18.38
CA LEU A 39 -4.89 -5.28 19.21
C LEU A 39 -6.19 -6.06 19.44
N ALA A 40 -7.34 -5.39 19.54
CA ALA A 40 -8.64 -6.06 19.65
C ALA A 40 -9.03 -6.78 18.36
N ARG A 41 -8.69 -6.21 17.19
CA ARG A 41 -9.01 -6.78 15.88
C ARG A 41 -8.11 -7.96 15.51
N ASN A 42 -6.83 -7.91 15.88
CA ASN A 42 -5.83 -8.92 15.52
C ASN A 42 -5.40 -9.75 16.73
N ARG A 43 -5.94 -10.97 16.86
CA ARG A 43 -5.62 -11.89 17.96
C ARG A 43 -4.13 -12.26 18.02
N ASP A 44 -3.49 -12.49 16.89
CA ASP A 44 -2.08 -12.90 16.82
C ASP A 44 -1.15 -11.77 17.25
N LEU A 45 -1.46 -10.53 16.86
CA LEU A 45 -0.70 -9.37 17.31
C LEU A 45 -0.90 -9.11 18.81
N SER A 46 -2.10 -9.39 19.33
CA SER A 46 -2.38 -9.32 20.77
C SER A 46 -1.59 -10.36 21.55
N ALA A 47 -1.51 -11.60 21.06
CA ALA A 47 -0.68 -12.64 21.66
C ALA A 47 0.81 -12.22 21.68
N LEU A 48 1.32 -11.78 20.53
CA LEU A 48 2.71 -11.35 20.41
C LEU A 48 3.03 -10.08 21.24
N HIS A 49 2.08 -9.14 21.38
CA HIS A 49 2.21 -7.99 22.29
C HIS A 49 2.25 -8.44 23.75
N LYS A 50 1.39 -9.37 24.17
CA LYS A 50 1.41 -9.93 25.53
C LYS A 50 2.74 -10.62 25.79
N GLU A 51 3.23 -11.42 24.85
CA GLU A 51 4.47 -12.17 24.98
C GLU A 51 5.70 -11.25 25.05
N LEU A 52 5.85 -10.26 24.17
CA LEU A 52 7.05 -9.43 24.14
C LEU A 52 7.05 -8.33 25.19
N VAL A 53 5.91 -7.66 25.37
CA VAL A 53 5.81 -6.46 26.21
C VAL A 53 5.54 -6.82 27.66
N LEU A 54 4.61 -7.76 27.94
CA LEU A 54 4.31 -8.11 29.34
C LEU A 54 5.41 -8.98 29.97
N GLU A 55 6.10 -9.83 29.20
CA GLU A 55 7.30 -10.52 29.72
C GLU A 55 8.51 -9.57 29.85
N GLY A 56 8.42 -8.33 29.37
CA GLY A 56 9.48 -7.31 29.51
C GLY A 56 10.67 -7.52 28.56
N HIS A 57 10.49 -8.31 27.49
CA HIS A 57 11.51 -8.52 26.46
C HIS A 57 11.66 -7.33 25.52
N VAL A 58 10.65 -6.49 25.33
CA VAL A 58 10.74 -5.26 24.50
C VAL A 58 9.87 -4.17 25.12
N THR A 59 10.28 -2.90 25.02
CA THR A 59 9.45 -1.78 25.48
C THR A 59 8.25 -1.57 24.52
N GLU A 60 7.13 -1.01 25.03
CA GLU A 60 5.99 -0.68 24.16
C GLU A 60 6.42 0.22 22.98
N ASP A 61 7.33 1.14 23.22
CA ASP A 61 7.83 2.08 22.23
C ASP A 61 8.56 1.36 21.09
N ASP A 62 9.51 0.49 21.45
CA ASP A 62 10.29 -0.27 20.47
C ASP A 62 9.41 -1.26 19.68
N PHE A 63 8.38 -1.81 20.34
CA PHE A 63 7.39 -2.71 19.72
C PHE A 63 6.58 -2.01 18.61
N TRP A 64 6.10 -0.79 18.86
CA TRP A 64 5.34 -0.02 17.89
C TRP A 64 6.22 0.69 16.87
N GLU A 65 7.49 0.97 17.20
CA GLU A 65 8.48 1.54 16.27
C GLU A 65 8.71 0.64 15.05
N THR A 66 8.82 -0.68 15.27
CA THR A 66 8.93 -1.67 14.17
C THR A 66 7.63 -1.82 13.36
N ARG A 67 6.48 -1.45 13.93
CA ARG A 67 5.14 -1.69 13.38
C ARG A 67 4.38 -0.43 13.02
N GLN A 68 5.08 0.69 12.81
CA GLN A 68 4.46 1.98 12.45
C GLN A 68 3.58 1.90 11.19
N HIS A 69 3.93 1.03 10.24
CA HIS A 69 3.13 0.81 9.03
C HIS A 69 1.72 0.26 9.35
N LEU A 70 1.57 -0.59 10.37
CA LEU A 70 0.26 -1.10 10.79
C LEU A 70 -0.60 0.01 11.40
N LEU A 71 0.01 0.85 12.25
CA LEU A 71 -0.66 2.01 12.82
C LEU A 71 -1.06 3.00 11.73
N ARG A 72 -0.17 3.30 10.78
CA ARG A 72 -0.46 4.18 9.64
C ARG A 72 -1.59 3.62 8.77
N ASN A 73 -1.58 2.32 8.48
CA ASN A 73 -2.64 1.67 7.70
C ASN A 73 -3.98 1.76 8.42
N GLN A 74 -4.01 1.55 9.74
CA GLN A 74 -5.22 1.68 10.53
C GLN A 74 -5.70 3.14 10.59
N GLN A 75 -4.79 4.11 10.74
CA GLN A 75 -5.10 5.53 10.65
C GLN A 75 -5.71 5.91 9.30
N VAL A 76 -5.14 5.42 8.19
CA VAL A 76 -5.68 5.65 6.84
C VAL A 76 -7.08 5.04 6.71
N LYS A 77 -7.29 3.82 7.21
CA LYS A 77 -8.61 3.16 7.19
C LYS A 77 -9.66 3.91 8.01
N LEU A 78 -9.29 4.43 9.19
CA LEU A 78 -10.20 5.23 10.02
C LEU A 78 -10.55 6.57 9.38
N ARG A 79 -9.59 7.18 8.66
CA ARG A 79 -9.80 8.42 7.91
C ARG A 79 -10.49 8.20 6.55
N GLN A 80 -10.60 6.97 6.08
CA GLN A 80 -11.25 6.63 4.83
C GLN A 80 -12.77 6.66 5.02
N HIS A 81 -13.43 7.64 4.42
CA HIS A 81 -14.89 7.69 4.36
C HIS A 81 -15.39 7.01 3.08
N LYS A 82 -16.58 6.39 3.16
CA LYS A 82 -17.26 5.87 1.97
C LYS A 82 -17.61 7.04 1.05
N GLY A 83 -17.24 6.92 -0.23
CA GLY A 83 -17.62 7.89 -1.26
C GLY A 83 -19.14 8.03 -1.37
N GLN A 84 -19.60 9.21 -1.77
CA GLN A 84 -21.02 9.44 -2.03
C GLN A 84 -21.46 8.61 -3.24
N SER A 85 -22.68 8.08 -3.21
CA SER A 85 -23.24 7.35 -4.35
C SER A 85 -23.60 8.32 -5.48
N SER A 86 -23.24 7.98 -6.71
CA SER A 86 -23.65 8.70 -7.93
C SER A 86 -25.09 8.40 -8.34
N ALA A 87 -25.69 7.33 -7.79
CA ALA A 87 -27.07 6.97 -8.08
C ALA A 87 -28.02 8.05 -7.54
N TRP A 88 -28.99 8.44 -8.37
CA TRP A 88 -30.08 9.28 -7.92
C TRP A 88 -30.78 8.58 -6.76
N LEU A 89 -31.00 9.29 -5.65
CA LEU A 89 -31.60 8.72 -4.46
C LEU A 89 -33.04 8.28 -4.77
N GLU A 90 -33.20 7.01 -5.13
CA GLU A 90 -34.47 6.35 -5.34
C GLU A 90 -34.91 5.66 -4.06
N LEU A 91 -35.64 6.40 -3.22
CA LEU A 91 -36.35 5.79 -2.10
C LEU A 91 -37.58 5.08 -2.64
N LYS A 92 -37.46 3.75 -2.83
CA LYS A 92 -38.62 2.91 -3.12
C LYS A 92 -39.41 2.70 -1.82
N PRO A 93 -40.73 2.95 -1.81
CA PRO A 93 -41.56 2.64 -0.66
C PRO A 93 -41.51 1.12 -0.43
N VAL A 94 -41.23 0.68 0.80
CA VAL A 94 -41.44 -0.71 1.19
C VAL A 94 -42.92 -0.81 1.56
N GLN A 95 -43.73 -1.36 0.66
CA GLN A 95 -45.15 -1.59 0.92
C GLN A 95 -45.27 -2.73 1.92
N GLN A 96 -45.93 -2.46 3.05
CA GLN A 96 -46.47 -3.48 3.94
C GLN A 96 -47.99 -3.50 3.71
N GLU A 97 -48.66 -4.66 3.84
CA GLU A 97 -50.10 -4.75 3.55
C GLU A 97 -50.92 -3.77 4.42
N GLY A 98 -51.66 -2.89 3.75
CA GLY A 98 -52.36 -1.74 4.34
C GLY A 98 -51.83 -0.42 3.80
N ASN A 99 -52.66 0.63 3.79
CA ASN A 99 -52.38 1.94 3.16
C ASN A 99 -51.21 2.75 3.79
N ASN A 100 -50.33 2.10 4.56
CA ASN A 100 -49.23 2.71 5.29
C ASN A 100 -47.89 2.44 4.59
N ILE A 101 -47.35 3.50 3.97
CA ILE A 101 -46.04 3.49 3.31
C ILE A 101 -44.94 3.67 4.37
N LYS A 102 -44.11 2.65 4.58
CA LYS A 102 -42.94 2.74 5.48
C LYS A 102 -41.67 3.06 4.69
N TYR A 103 -41.03 4.17 5.04
CA TYR A 103 -39.70 4.52 4.51
C TYR A 103 -38.60 4.13 5.52
N THR A 104 -37.59 3.39 5.05
CA THR A 104 -36.42 3.04 5.86
C THR A 104 -35.36 4.14 5.77
N LEU A 105 -35.39 5.06 6.73
CA LEU A 105 -34.48 6.21 6.76
C LEU A 105 -33.17 5.88 7.51
N THR A 106 -32.19 5.33 6.80
CA THR A 106 -30.83 5.13 7.34
C THR A 106 -30.13 6.49 7.52
N PRO A 107 -29.28 6.70 8.55
CA PRO A 107 -28.52 7.95 8.71
C PRO A 107 -27.71 8.35 7.47
N SER A 108 -27.18 7.37 6.74
CA SER A 108 -26.50 7.59 5.46
C SER A 108 -27.41 8.14 4.37
N ILE A 109 -28.70 7.76 4.35
CA ILE A 109 -29.70 8.26 3.41
C ILE A 109 -30.05 9.70 3.76
N ILE A 110 -30.24 10.00 5.05
CA ILE A 110 -30.50 11.36 5.53
C ILE A 110 -29.36 12.30 5.15
N GLN A 111 -28.11 11.88 5.38
CA GLN A 111 -26.94 12.66 4.99
C GLN A 111 -26.88 12.86 3.46
N GLY A 112 -27.25 11.83 2.68
CA GLY A 112 -27.39 11.94 1.23
C GLY A 112 -28.47 12.95 0.81
N ILE A 113 -29.60 13.01 1.51
CA ILE A 113 -30.67 14.01 1.27
C ILE A 113 -30.17 15.43 1.59
N PHE A 114 -29.48 15.63 2.70
CA PHE A 114 -28.94 16.93 3.07
C PHE A 114 -27.87 17.45 2.12
N LEU A 115 -27.04 16.54 1.61
CA LEU A 115 -26.09 16.87 0.56
C LEU A 115 -26.87 17.27 -0.70
N ARG A 116 -27.79 16.44 -1.17
CA ARG A 116 -28.56 16.71 -2.39
C ARG A 116 -29.39 18.00 -2.33
N TYR A 117 -29.99 18.28 -1.18
CA TYR A 117 -30.90 19.40 -0.99
C TYR A 117 -30.45 20.25 0.21
N PRO A 118 -29.52 21.21 0.00
CA PRO A 118 -29.11 22.15 1.03
C PRO A 118 -30.26 22.95 1.67
N PRO A 119 -31.34 23.34 0.95
CA PRO A 119 -32.49 23.99 1.57
C PRO A 119 -33.19 23.09 2.60
N VAL A 120 -33.29 21.78 2.33
CA VAL A 120 -33.89 20.82 3.28
C VAL A 120 -33.03 20.69 4.54
N LYS A 121 -31.70 20.76 4.42
CA LYS A 121 -30.80 20.81 5.57
C LYS A 121 -31.05 22.07 6.41
N LYS A 122 -31.14 23.26 5.79
CA LYS A 122 -31.44 24.51 6.49
C LYS A 122 -32.80 24.45 7.20
N ALA A 123 -33.81 23.90 6.54
CA ALA A 123 -35.14 23.73 7.13
C ALA A 123 -35.13 22.73 8.29
N TYR A 124 -34.31 21.68 8.22
CA TYR A 124 -34.12 20.73 9.32
C TYR A 124 -33.45 21.40 10.52
N ASP A 125 -32.34 22.12 10.31
CA ASP A 125 -31.59 22.81 11.37
C ASP A 125 -32.41 23.89 12.09
N LEU A 126 -33.35 24.54 11.38
CA LEU A 126 -34.20 25.61 11.93
C LEU A 126 -35.46 25.08 12.64
N ASN A 127 -36.02 23.97 12.20
CA ASN A 127 -37.33 23.49 12.66
C ASN A 127 -37.26 22.25 13.56
N VAL A 128 -36.19 21.45 13.50
CA VAL A 128 -36.00 20.25 14.32
C VAL A 128 -34.91 20.52 15.36
N PRO A 129 -35.14 20.34 16.68
CA PRO A 129 -36.35 19.79 17.33
C PRO A 129 -37.43 20.83 17.71
N ASN A 130 -37.18 22.13 17.50
CA ASN A 130 -37.89 23.19 18.21
C ASN A 130 -39.36 23.42 17.77
N LYS A 131 -39.71 23.10 16.52
CA LYS A 131 -41.06 23.35 15.96
C LYS A 131 -41.80 22.07 15.55
N ILE A 132 -41.08 21.03 15.12
CA ILE A 132 -41.63 19.74 14.70
C ILE A 132 -40.69 18.60 15.07
N SER A 133 -41.26 17.44 15.39
CA SER A 133 -40.49 16.23 15.66
C SER A 133 -39.80 15.72 14.38
N LYS A 134 -38.68 15.01 14.52
CA LYS A 134 -37.95 14.40 13.40
C LYS A 134 -38.88 13.52 12.55
N ASP A 135 -39.74 12.73 13.19
CA ASP A 135 -40.65 11.81 12.49
C ASP A 135 -41.75 12.55 11.74
N GLU A 136 -42.21 13.67 12.28
CA GLU A 136 -43.19 14.53 11.64
C GLU A 136 -42.59 15.30 10.45
N PHE A 137 -41.37 15.81 10.60
CA PHE A 137 -40.62 16.45 9.51
C PHE A 137 -40.48 15.52 8.30
N TRP A 138 -40.08 14.26 8.51
CA TRP A 138 -39.92 13.32 7.40
C TRP A 138 -41.24 12.84 6.82
N LYS A 139 -42.31 12.69 7.62
CA LYS A 139 -43.66 12.40 7.10
C LYS A 139 -44.16 13.52 6.18
N ARG A 140 -44.03 14.78 6.61
CA ARG A 140 -44.36 15.96 5.79
C ARG A 140 -43.48 16.06 4.54
N TYR A 141 -42.18 15.77 4.65
CA TYR A 141 -41.27 15.74 3.50
C TYR A 141 -41.71 14.75 2.40
N PHE A 142 -42.16 13.55 2.78
CA PHE A 142 -42.63 12.54 1.81
C PHE A 142 -44.00 12.87 1.22
N ALA A 143 -44.87 13.56 1.96
CA ALA A 143 -46.16 14.03 1.48
C ALA A 143 -46.05 15.30 0.61
N SER A 144 -45.00 16.09 0.80
CA SER A 144 -44.81 17.38 0.12
C SER A 144 -44.57 17.23 -1.38
N ASN A 145 -45.06 18.23 -2.12
CA ASN A 145 -44.75 18.49 -3.53
C ASN A 145 -43.24 18.48 -3.83
N PHE A 146 -42.39 18.80 -2.84
CA PHE A 146 -40.94 18.75 -2.98
C PHE A 146 -40.41 17.34 -3.30
N TYR A 147 -41.03 16.27 -2.80
CA TYR A 147 -40.63 14.90 -3.08
C TYR A 147 -41.20 14.37 -4.39
N HIS A 148 -42.44 14.75 -4.72
CA HIS A 148 -43.14 14.29 -5.93
C HIS A 148 -42.73 15.03 -7.21
N ARG A 149 -42.06 16.18 -7.13
CA ARG A 149 -41.63 17.02 -8.27
C ARG A 149 -40.80 16.32 -9.36
N VAL A 150 -40.10 15.22 -9.06
CA VAL A 150 -39.29 14.45 -10.02
C VAL A 150 -40.04 13.23 -10.55
N ARG A 151 -41.09 12.79 -9.84
CA ARG A 151 -41.93 11.65 -10.23
C ARG A 151 -43.21 12.18 -10.85
N SER A 152 -43.15 12.56 -12.13
CA SER A 152 -44.24 13.17 -12.91
C SER A 152 -45.59 12.45 -12.88
N ALA A 153 -45.69 11.22 -12.35
CA ALA A 153 -46.93 10.46 -12.28
C ALA A 153 -47.88 10.84 -11.11
N SER A 154 -47.47 11.70 -10.16
CA SER A 154 -48.22 11.90 -8.91
C SER A 154 -48.49 13.37 -8.58
N ARG A 155 -48.83 14.19 -9.59
CA ARG A 155 -49.30 15.57 -9.37
C ARG A 155 -50.79 15.66 -9.02
N LEU A 156 -51.52 14.55 -9.07
CA LEU A 156 -52.99 14.54 -8.96
C LEU A 156 -53.52 14.48 -7.51
N ASN A 157 -52.67 14.28 -6.49
CA ASN A 157 -53.11 14.08 -5.10
C ASN A 157 -52.40 14.98 -4.06
N ALA A 158 -51.73 16.06 -4.47
CA ALA A 158 -50.97 16.90 -3.55
C ALA A 158 -51.77 18.16 -3.15
N ASP A 159 -52.76 17.96 -2.28
CA ASP A 159 -53.65 19.03 -1.78
C ASP A 159 -53.18 19.60 -0.42
N ALA A 160 -51.89 19.51 -0.11
CA ALA A 160 -51.30 20.10 1.09
C ALA A 160 -50.16 21.04 0.70
N GLN A 161 -50.46 22.34 0.64
CA GLN A 161 -49.42 23.36 0.68
C GLN A 161 -48.75 23.33 2.05
N ASP A 162 -47.44 23.16 2.06
CA ASP A 162 -46.63 23.07 3.28
C ASP A 162 -45.68 24.27 3.28
N ASP A 163 -45.96 25.27 4.12
CA ASP A 163 -45.21 26.53 4.22
C ASP A 163 -43.68 26.35 4.36
N ILE A 164 -43.24 25.23 4.92
CA ILE A 164 -41.82 24.90 5.12
C ILE A 164 -41.18 24.39 3.82
N PHE A 165 -41.83 23.42 3.17
CA PHE A 165 -41.26 22.76 1.99
C PHE A 165 -41.54 23.51 0.69
N ASP A 166 -42.57 24.35 0.65
CA ASP A 166 -42.85 25.26 -0.46
C ASP A 166 -41.79 26.38 -0.53
N LYS A 167 -41.32 26.89 0.63
CA LYS A 167 -40.14 27.77 0.69
C LYS A 167 -38.88 27.08 0.18
N CYS A 168 -38.65 25.83 0.58
CA CYS A 168 -37.54 25.03 0.06
C CYS A 168 -37.65 24.80 -1.45
N LEU A 169 -38.87 24.64 -1.99
CA LEU A 169 -39.12 24.46 -3.41
C LEU A 169 -38.77 25.72 -4.19
N VAL A 170 -39.22 26.89 -3.72
CA VAL A 170 -38.91 28.19 -4.34
C VAL A 170 -37.41 28.49 -4.31
N GLU A 171 -36.75 28.26 -3.16
CA GLU A 171 -35.30 28.44 -3.04
C GLU A 171 -34.51 27.50 -3.97
N ASP A 172 -34.95 26.25 -4.12
CA ASP A 172 -34.28 25.29 -4.99
C ASP A 172 -34.50 25.60 -6.47
N GLU A 173 -35.73 25.95 -6.89
CA GLU A 173 -36.04 26.40 -8.25
C GLU A 173 -35.25 27.65 -8.64
N LYS A 174 -35.15 28.62 -7.72
CA LYS A 174 -34.33 29.82 -7.93
C LYS A 174 -32.85 29.45 -8.13
N ALA A 175 -32.32 28.55 -7.30
CA ALA A 175 -30.94 28.10 -7.41
C ALA A 175 -30.66 27.12 -8.57
N ILE A 176 -31.69 26.49 -9.16
CA ILE A 176 -31.60 25.71 -10.41
C ILE A 176 -31.63 26.64 -11.63
N ARG A 177 -32.42 27.72 -11.55
CA ARG A 177 -32.57 28.70 -12.63
C ARG A 177 -31.36 29.62 -12.74
N GLU A 178 -30.74 29.97 -11.62
CA GLU A 178 -29.48 30.71 -11.60
C GLU A 178 -28.33 29.77 -12.01
N PRO A 179 -27.70 29.96 -13.18
CA PRO A 179 -26.56 29.15 -13.56
C PRO A 179 -25.41 29.38 -12.57
N SER A 180 -24.74 28.29 -12.17
CA SER A 180 -23.52 28.36 -11.37
C SER A 180 -22.54 29.33 -12.04
N LYS A 181 -22.03 30.33 -11.31
CA LYS A 181 -21.07 31.36 -11.79
C LYS A 181 -19.79 30.82 -12.44
N ARG A 182 -19.59 29.49 -12.41
CA ARG A 182 -18.50 28.76 -13.10
C ARG A 182 -18.82 28.44 -14.57
N ALA A 183 -20.09 28.48 -14.98
CA ALA A 183 -20.50 28.30 -16.37
C ALA A 183 -20.37 29.60 -17.18
N LYS A 184 -19.36 30.42 -16.89
CA LYS A 184 -18.81 31.21 -17.98
C LYS A 184 -18.13 30.18 -18.87
N LEU A 185 -18.76 29.90 -20.01
CA LEU A 185 -18.28 29.07 -21.12
C LEU A 185 -16.93 29.54 -21.70
N ASP A 186 -16.23 30.48 -21.05
CA ASP A 186 -14.99 31.13 -21.49
C ASP A 186 -13.86 30.13 -21.82
N HIS A 187 -14.01 28.84 -21.51
CA HIS A 187 -13.08 27.81 -21.97
C HIS A 187 -13.76 26.45 -22.21
N VAL A 188 -14.49 26.33 -23.31
CA VAL A 188 -14.66 25.03 -23.96
C VAL A 188 -13.33 24.74 -24.67
N PRO A 189 -12.69 23.58 -24.46
CA PRO A 189 -11.49 23.20 -25.19
C PRO A 189 -11.76 23.28 -26.69
N VAL A 190 -10.81 23.83 -27.46
CA VAL A 190 -11.02 24.17 -28.88
C VAL A 190 -11.33 22.90 -29.70
N ILE A 191 -10.78 21.75 -29.31
CA ILE A 191 -11.04 20.45 -29.97
C ILE A 191 -12.48 19.98 -29.74
N LEU A 192 -13.10 20.38 -28.62
CA LEU A 192 -14.47 19.99 -28.26
C LEU A 192 -15.51 21.03 -28.70
N ASP A 193 -15.08 22.18 -29.23
CA ASP A 193 -16.00 23.23 -29.65
C ASP A 193 -16.65 22.90 -30.99
N VAL A 194 -17.77 22.19 -30.93
CA VAL A 194 -18.59 21.83 -32.09
C VAL A 194 -19.26 23.06 -32.74
N SER A 195 -19.35 24.19 -32.02
CA SER A 195 -19.94 25.41 -32.59
C SER A 195 -19.05 26.03 -33.67
N ALA A 196 -17.75 25.77 -33.65
CA ALA A 196 -16.81 26.21 -34.67
C ALA A 196 -17.07 25.58 -36.05
N THR A 197 -17.72 24.40 -36.10
CA THR A 197 -18.06 23.69 -37.35
C THR A 197 -19.50 23.94 -37.82
N GLU A 198 -20.26 24.77 -37.11
CA GLU A 198 -21.68 25.02 -37.42
C GLU A 198 -21.87 25.69 -38.80
N GLU A 199 -20.92 26.54 -39.22
CA GLU A 199 -20.94 27.22 -40.52
C GLU A 199 -20.66 26.29 -41.73
N ASP A 200 -19.99 25.16 -41.49
CA ASP A 200 -19.66 24.18 -42.55
C ASP A 200 -20.85 23.27 -42.89
N HIS A 201 -21.90 23.28 -42.06
CA HIS A 201 -23.13 22.53 -42.31
C HIS A 201 -24.09 23.35 -43.17
N ILE A 202 -24.07 23.11 -44.48
CA ILE A 202 -25.04 23.69 -45.42
C ILE A 202 -26.46 23.26 -44.99
N GLU A 203 -27.37 24.23 -44.82
CA GLU A 203 -28.76 24.01 -44.44
C GLU A 203 -29.41 22.97 -45.36
N THR A 204 -29.52 21.74 -44.87
CA THR A 204 -30.32 20.71 -45.53
C THR A 204 -31.76 21.08 -45.19
N GLY A 205 -32.57 21.47 -46.17
CA GLY A 205 -33.84 22.22 -46.02
C GLY A 205 -34.99 21.66 -45.16
N CYS A 206 -34.71 20.78 -44.20
CA CYS A 206 -35.62 20.35 -43.15
C CYS A 206 -35.51 21.28 -41.93
N LYS A 207 -36.65 21.85 -41.49
CA LYS A 207 -36.69 22.58 -40.22
C LYS A 207 -36.43 21.62 -39.05
N PRO A 208 -35.68 22.04 -38.01
CA PRO A 208 -35.43 21.22 -36.84
C PRO A 208 -36.72 20.92 -36.07
N ASP A 209 -36.88 19.68 -35.62
CA ASP A 209 -38.02 19.23 -34.81
C ASP A 209 -38.10 19.96 -33.46
N PHE A 210 -39.26 19.93 -32.79
CA PHE A 210 -39.46 20.52 -31.45
C PHE A 210 -38.52 19.97 -30.38
N THR A 211 -37.91 18.80 -30.60
CA THR A 211 -36.87 18.19 -29.77
C THR A 211 -35.48 18.75 -30.04
N MET A 212 -35.27 19.34 -31.22
CA MET A 212 -34.01 19.92 -31.70
C MET A 212 -33.95 21.44 -31.43
N ILE A 213 -35.04 22.03 -30.95
CA ILE A 213 -35.10 23.45 -30.58
C ILE A 213 -34.85 23.59 -29.07
N PRO A 214 -33.81 24.35 -28.65
CA PRO A 214 -33.50 24.54 -27.24
C PRO A 214 -34.64 25.30 -26.53
N GLY A 215 -35.10 24.77 -25.40
CA GLY A 215 -36.06 25.45 -24.53
C GLY A 215 -37.54 25.14 -24.79
N GLN A 216 -37.89 24.32 -25.79
CA GLN A 216 -39.30 24.06 -26.10
C GLN A 216 -39.99 23.10 -25.10
N ASN A 217 -39.23 22.26 -24.40
CA ASN A 217 -39.74 21.39 -23.34
C ASN A 217 -39.19 21.82 -21.97
N ASP A 218 -39.93 22.69 -21.27
CA ASP A 218 -39.54 23.21 -19.96
C ASP A 218 -39.35 22.10 -18.90
N GLN A 219 -40.11 21.01 -18.98
CA GLN A 219 -40.01 19.89 -18.04
C GLN A 219 -38.66 19.16 -18.18
N SER A 220 -38.20 18.93 -19.42
CA SER A 220 -36.91 18.27 -19.68
C SER A 220 -35.75 19.20 -19.32
N VAL A 221 -35.84 20.49 -19.63
CA VAL A 221 -34.81 21.49 -19.30
C VAL A 221 -34.66 21.64 -17.79
N ALA A 222 -35.77 21.69 -17.03
CA ALA A 222 -35.72 21.73 -15.58
C ALA A 222 -35.07 20.47 -14.97
N LEU A 223 -35.35 19.30 -15.55
CA LEU A 223 -34.70 18.04 -15.15
C LEU A 223 -33.20 18.05 -15.45
N MET A 224 -32.79 18.51 -16.64
CA MET A 224 -31.39 18.62 -17.03
C MET A 224 -30.61 19.58 -16.13
N ARG A 225 -31.16 20.76 -15.82
CA ARG A 225 -30.51 21.72 -14.90
C ARG A 225 -30.32 21.12 -13.51
N ARG A 226 -31.31 20.35 -13.01
CA ARG A 226 -31.19 19.61 -11.74
C ARG A 226 -30.10 18.55 -11.82
N PHE A 227 -30.00 17.83 -12.93
CA PHE A 227 -28.98 16.81 -13.11
C PHE A 227 -27.57 17.41 -13.12
N ASN A 228 -27.37 18.47 -13.89
CA ASN A 228 -26.09 19.16 -13.99
C ASN A 228 -25.66 19.74 -12.65
N ARG A 229 -26.58 20.35 -11.90
CA ARG A 229 -26.30 20.86 -10.55
C ARG A 229 -25.93 19.73 -9.57
N PHE A 230 -26.60 18.59 -9.64
CA PHE A 230 -26.27 17.42 -8.82
C PHE A 230 -24.88 16.88 -9.15
N SER A 231 -24.57 16.70 -10.44
CA SER A 231 -23.26 16.27 -10.91
C SER A 231 -22.16 17.26 -10.50
N GLU A 232 -22.41 18.57 -10.60
CA GLU A 232 -21.48 19.59 -10.12
C GLU A 232 -21.21 19.44 -8.61
N GLN A 233 -22.25 19.25 -7.82
CA GLN A 233 -22.11 19.11 -6.38
C GLN A 233 -21.36 17.83 -5.98
N LEU A 234 -21.60 16.73 -6.68
CA LEU A 234 -20.88 15.47 -6.47
C LEU A 234 -19.40 15.63 -6.82
N LEU A 235 -19.07 16.25 -7.96
CA LEU A 235 -17.70 16.53 -8.36
C LEU A 235 -16.98 17.45 -7.38
N ARG A 236 -17.66 18.45 -6.83
CA ARG A 236 -17.13 19.33 -5.77
C ARG A 236 -16.76 18.58 -4.48
N CYS A 237 -17.39 17.43 -4.21
CA CYS A 237 -17.05 16.61 -3.05
C CYS A 237 -15.79 15.75 -3.27
N ILE A 238 -15.37 15.54 -4.53
CA ILE A 238 -14.32 14.58 -4.89
C ILE A 238 -12.94 15.24 -5.02
N GLY A 239 -12.85 16.54 -5.30
CA GLY A 239 -11.53 17.20 -5.38
C GLY A 239 -11.56 18.73 -5.47
N ASP A 240 -10.41 19.32 -5.18
CA ASP A 240 -10.11 20.71 -5.55
C ASP A 240 -10.28 20.85 -7.07
N ALA A 241 -10.93 21.95 -7.48
CA ALA A 241 -11.14 22.21 -8.90
C ALA A 241 -9.77 22.23 -9.62
N PRO A 242 -9.64 21.62 -10.80
CA PRO A 242 -8.43 21.73 -11.59
C PRO A 242 -8.05 23.21 -11.75
N ASN A 243 -6.76 23.51 -11.66
CA ASN A 243 -6.27 24.87 -11.84
C ASN A 243 -6.77 25.38 -13.19
N LYS A 244 -7.53 26.48 -13.16
CA LYS A 244 -8.12 27.09 -14.37
C LYS A 244 -7.08 27.45 -15.44
N ASN A 245 -5.81 27.52 -15.06
CA ASN A 245 -4.69 27.85 -15.93
C ASN A 245 -4.25 26.71 -16.87
N ASP A 246 -4.72 25.48 -16.66
CA ASP A 246 -4.38 24.37 -17.56
C ASP A 246 -5.23 24.35 -18.83
N PHE A 247 -6.44 24.94 -18.78
CA PHE A 247 -7.35 24.95 -19.91
C PHE A 247 -6.94 25.99 -20.96
N THR A 248 -6.35 27.14 -20.58
CA THR A 248 -6.03 28.23 -21.51
C THR A 248 -4.86 27.97 -22.46
N ASN A 249 -4.17 26.84 -22.33
CA ASN A 249 -3.00 26.55 -23.16
C ASN A 249 -3.35 25.57 -24.28
N VAL A 250 -3.78 26.11 -25.42
CA VAL A 250 -4.06 25.34 -26.66
C VAL A 250 -2.86 24.46 -27.04
N GLU A 251 -1.62 24.88 -26.75
CA GLU A 251 -0.41 24.11 -27.05
C GLU A 251 -0.34 22.79 -26.27
N LYS A 252 -0.86 22.75 -25.03
CA LYS A 252 -0.97 21.51 -24.24
C LYS A 252 -2.08 20.60 -24.76
N GLU A 253 -3.14 21.18 -25.32
CA GLU A 253 -4.29 20.45 -25.87
C GLU A 253 -3.93 19.76 -27.20
N ILE A 254 -3.04 20.35 -27.99
CA ILE A 254 -2.52 19.78 -29.25
C ILE A 254 -1.46 18.69 -28.97
N GLU A 255 -0.86 18.66 -27.78
CA GLU A 255 0.20 17.72 -27.43
C GLU A 255 -0.33 16.30 -27.23
N ILE A 256 -0.07 15.41 -28.20
CA ILE A 256 -0.46 14.00 -28.12
C ILE A 256 0.60 13.24 -27.33
N GLU A 257 0.24 12.68 -26.17
CA GLU A 257 1.18 11.96 -25.29
C GLU A 257 1.95 10.85 -26.01
N ASP A 258 1.30 10.12 -26.91
CA ASP A 258 1.92 9.02 -27.69
C ASP A 258 2.95 9.50 -28.73
N LEU A 259 2.89 10.76 -29.17
CA LEU A 259 3.83 11.36 -30.13
C LEU A 259 4.97 12.11 -29.44
N LYS A 260 4.91 12.28 -28.11
CA LYS A 260 6.04 12.83 -27.36
C LYS A 260 7.16 11.80 -27.38
N ASN A 261 8.38 12.27 -27.63
CA ASN A 261 9.54 11.44 -27.32
C ASN A 261 9.42 11.05 -25.83
N PRO A 262 9.56 9.77 -25.47
CA PRO A 262 9.54 9.39 -24.07
C PRO A 262 10.56 10.26 -23.35
N ASP A 263 10.16 10.90 -22.26
CA ASP A 263 11.08 11.67 -21.43
C ASP A 263 12.27 10.76 -21.12
N GLU A 264 13.43 11.04 -21.73
CA GLU A 264 14.61 10.25 -21.47
C GLU A 264 14.84 10.33 -19.97
N PRO A 265 14.81 9.19 -19.24
CA PRO A 265 15.03 9.23 -17.81
C PRO A 265 16.36 9.94 -17.61
N SER A 266 16.43 10.88 -16.67
CA SER A 266 17.67 11.58 -16.33
C SER A 266 18.68 10.55 -15.81
N THR A 267 19.34 9.85 -16.72
CA THR A 267 20.35 8.86 -16.43
C THR A 267 21.60 9.67 -16.12
N VAL A 268 22.07 9.56 -14.88
CA VAL A 268 23.41 10.02 -14.56
C VAL A 268 24.35 8.99 -15.19
N PRO A 269 25.11 9.32 -16.25
CA PRO A 269 26.02 8.36 -16.86
C PRO A 269 27.07 7.97 -15.82
N LEU A 270 27.15 6.67 -15.51
CA LEU A 270 28.14 6.15 -14.57
C LEU A 270 29.49 6.03 -15.29
N ASP A 271 30.35 7.02 -15.09
CA ASP A 271 31.72 6.98 -15.60
C ASP A 271 32.65 6.25 -14.61
N ILE A 272 32.85 4.95 -14.86
CA ILE A 272 33.78 4.13 -14.07
C ILE A 272 35.21 4.49 -14.50
N HIS A 273 35.87 5.32 -13.69
CA HIS A 273 37.21 5.83 -13.99
C HIS A 273 38.27 4.72 -14.11
N ASP A 274 38.07 3.59 -13.43
CA ASP A 274 39.01 2.46 -13.47
C ASP A 274 38.28 1.12 -13.42
N GLN A 275 38.05 0.54 -14.60
CA GLN A 275 37.42 -0.77 -14.74
C GLN A 275 38.34 -1.90 -14.25
N ARG A 276 39.67 -1.73 -14.32
CA ARG A 276 40.62 -2.77 -13.91
C ARG A 276 40.51 -3.04 -12.43
N ARG A 277 40.44 -1.98 -11.62
CA ARG A 277 40.22 -2.07 -10.17
C ARG A 277 38.87 -2.71 -9.81
N TYR A 278 37.82 -2.48 -10.61
CA TYR A 278 36.52 -3.13 -10.42
C TYR A 278 36.63 -4.66 -10.61
N PHE A 279 37.24 -5.11 -11.71
CA PHE A 279 37.43 -6.54 -11.97
C PHE A 279 38.42 -7.19 -11.00
N GLU A 280 39.51 -6.51 -10.65
CA GLU A 280 40.47 -6.97 -9.64
C GLU A 280 39.86 -7.10 -8.24
N SER A 281 38.85 -6.29 -7.89
CA SER A 281 38.16 -6.39 -6.61
C SER A 281 37.11 -7.51 -6.55
N GLN A 282 36.62 -7.96 -7.71
CA GLN A 282 35.67 -9.09 -7.80
C GLN A 282 36.38 -10.44 -7.82
N SER A 283 37.56 -10.52 -8.45
CA SER A 283 38.50 -11.58 -8.09
C SER A 283 38.89 -11.35 -6.63
N GLY A 284 38.73 -12.33 -5.75
CA GLY A 284 39.31 -12.22 -4.41
C GLY A 284 40.82 -11.98 -4.48
N PRO A 285 41.53 -11.82 -3.35
CA PRO A 285 42.99 -11.77 -3.33
C PRO A 285 43.53 -13.14 -3.76
N THR A 286 43.49 -13.43 -5.05
CA THR A 286 44.27 -14.47 -5.68
C THR A 286 45.67 -13.88 -5.74
N GLU A 287 46.65 -14.58 -5.17
CA GLU A 287 48.06 -14.26 -5.37
C GLU A 287 48.27 -14.09 -6.88
N GLN A 288 48.43 -12.84 -7.31
CA GLN A 288 48.67 -12.52 -8.71
C GLN A 288 50.09 -12.99 -8.99
N ASP A 289 50.22 -14.17 -9.60
CA ASP A 289 51.45 -14.55 -10.29
C ASP A 289 51.71 -13.49 -11.38
N GLU A 290 52.71 -12.62 -11.15
CA GLU A 290 53.19 -11.55 -12.05
C GLU A 290 53.78 -12.09 -13.39
N THR A 291 53.33 -13.21 -13.94
CA THR A 291 54.02 -13.91 -15.04
C THR A 291 53.19 -14.15 -16.31
N VAL A 292 52.10 -13.42 -16.54
CA VAL A 292 51.22 -13.69 -17.69
C VAL A 292 51.61 -12.96 -18.99
N GLU A 293 52.41 -11.88 -18.96
CA GLU A 293 52.74 -11.17 -20.22
C GLU A 293 53.86 -11.81 -21.05
N ASN A 294 54.68 -12.72 -20.50
CA ASN A 294 55.86 -13.26 -21.23
C ASN A 294 55.79 -14.74 -21.65
N ASN A 295 54.70 -15.45 -21.37
CA ASN A 295 54.62 -16.91 -21.66
C ASN A 295 53.54 -17.30 -22.67
N SER A 296 52.87 -16.36 -23.33
CA SER A 296 51.83 -16.69 -24.33
C SER A 296 52.40 -17.53 -25.49
N SER A 297 53.56 -17.15 -26.02
CA SER A 297 54.25 -17.87 -27.11
C SER A 297 54.77 -19.24 -26.69
N GLN A 298 55.33 -19.37 -25.48
CA GLN A 298 55.80 -20.65 -24.94
C GLN A 298 54.64 -21.59 -24.56
N THR A 299 53.52 -21.04 -24.09
CA THR A 299 52.32 -21.82 -23.80
C THR A 299 51.69 -22.31 -25.10
N LEU A 300 51.66 -21.47 -26.13
CA LEU A 300 51.20 -21.86 -27.47
C LEU A 300 52.09 -22.93 -28.11
N SER A 301 53.42 -22.85 -27.95
CA SER A 301 54.32 -23.87 -28.49
C SER A 301 54.16 -25.22 -27.75
N LYS A 302 54.08 -25.20 -26.41
CA LYS A 302 53.77 -26.39 -25.61
C LYS A 302 52.40 -26.98 -25.94
N PHE A 303 51.39 -26.15 -26.17
CA PHE A 303 50.06 -26.59 -26.60
C PHE A 303 50.12 -27.25 -27.98
N ARG A 304 50.82 -26.62 -28.95
CA ARG A 304 50.99 -27.17 -30.30
C ARG A 304 51.69 -28.54 -30.26
N GLU A 305 52.73 -28.67 -29.46
CA GLU A 305 53.44 -29.95 -29.30
C GLU A 305 52.55 -31.01 -28.61
N SER A 306 51.82 -30.63 -27.56
CA SER A 306 50.88 -31.52 -26.86
C SER A 306 49.73 -31.97 -27.77
N PHE A 307 49.20 -31.07 -28.59
CA PHE A 307 48.15 -31.37 -29.55
C PHE A 307 48.66 -32.29 -30.67
N SER A 308 49.89 -32.09 -31.14
CA SER A 308 50.51 -32.97 -32.14
C SER A 308 50.70 -34.41 -31.64
N ARG A 309 50.87 -34.59 -30.33
CA ARG A 309 50.99 -35.91 -29.68
C ARG A 309 49.66 -36.55 -29.32
N TYR A 310 48.56 -35.79 -29.38
CA TYR A 310 47.24 -36.26 -28.96
C TYR A 310 46.63 -37.20 -30.01
N LYS A 311 46.34 -38.44 -29.62
CA LYS A 311 45.60 -39.41 -30.44
C LYS A 311 44.18 -39.54 -29.90
N LEU A 312 43.18 -39.26 -30.75
CA LEU A 312 41.74 -39.31 -30.43
C LEU A 312 41.23 -40.68 -29.94
N THR A 313 42.03 -41.74 -30.06
CA THR A 313 41.68 -43.11 -29.64
C THR A 313 42.21 -43.49 -28.26
N ALA A 314 42.92 -42.60 -27.56
CA ALA A 314 43.32 -42.84 -26.18
C ALA A 314 42.07 -42.86 -25.26
N PRO A 315 41.99 -43.76 -24.25
CA PRO A 315 40.92 -43.70 -23.27
C PRO A 315 40.98 -42.35 -22.56
N ILE A 316 39.96 -41.52 -22.79
CA ILE A 316 39.84 -40.14 -22.29
C ILE A 316 39.85 -40.11 -20.75
N LEU A 317 39.45 -41.21 -20.12
CA LEU A 317 39.38 -41.36 -18.67
C LEU A 317 39.89 -42.75 -18.27
N GLU A 318 40.77 -42.79 -17.28
CA GLU A 318 41.22 -44.03 -16.67
C GLU A 318 40.02 -44.74 -15.97
N PRO A 319 39.77 -46.03 -16.20
CA PRO A 319 38.61 -46.72 -15.63
C PRO A 319 38.55 -46.66 -14.09
N ALA A 320 39.70 -46.58 -13.41
CA ALA A 320 39.80 -46.47 -11.96
C ALA A 320 39.26 -45.14 -11.43
N THR A 321 39.63 -44.01 -12.06
CA THR A 321 39.14 -42.68 -11.66
C THR A 321 37.65 -42.52 -11.98
N SER A 322 37.18 -43.09 -13.10
CA SER A 322 35.74 -43.16 -13.42
C SER A 322 34.94 -43.90 -12.35
N LEU A 323 35.44 -45.05 -11.89
CA LEU A 323 34.80 -45.84 -10.83
C LEU A 323 34.81 -45.12 -9.48
N GLU A 324 35.87 -44.39 -9.15
CA GLU A 324 35.94 -43.59 -7.93
C GLU A 324 34.93 -42.43 -7.96
N ILE A 325 34.82 -41.72 -9.08
CA ILE A 325 33.83 -40.67 -9.28
C ILE A 325 32.41 -41.27 -9.19
N MET A 326 32.14 -42.40 -9.83
CA MET A 326 30.84 -43.07 -9.74
C MET A 326 30.52 -43.55 -8.32
N LYS A 327 31.51 -44.02 -7.56
CA LYS A 327 31.33 -44.37 -6.14
C LYS A 327 30.96 -43.14 -5.30
N ASN A 328 31.66 -42.03 -5.50
CA ASN A 328 31.39 -40.76 -4.80
C ASN A 328 30.02 -40.17 -5.17
N LEU A 329 29.61 -40.28 -6.43
CA LEU A 329 28.27 -39.87 -6.86
C LEU A 329 27.20 -40.79 -6.26
N ASN A 330 27.43 -42.11 -6.24
CA ASN A 330 26.50 -43.05 -5.62
C ASN A 330 26.35 -42.85 -4.11
N THR A 331 27.41 -42.50 -3.38
CA THR A 331 27.31 -42.17 -1.95
C THR A 331 26.52 -40.87 -1.74
N MET A 332 26.74 -39.84 -2.54
CA MET A 332 25.94 -38.61 -2.50
C MET A 332 24.46 -38.85 -2.85
N ILE A 333 24.17 -39.65 -3.87
CA ILE A 333 22.79 -39.97 -4.29
C ILE A 333 22.09 -40.75 -3.18
N LYS A 334 22.75 -41.75 -2.57
CA LYS A 334 22.19 -42.48 -1.42
C LYS A 334 21.92 -41.55 -0.24
N ALA A 335 22.82 -40.63 0.07
CA ALA A 335 22.64 -39.63 1.14
C ALA A 335 21.50 -38.64 0.84
N LYS A 336 21.27 -38.29 -0.44
CA LYS A 336 20.12 -37.46 -0.84
C LYS A 336 18.81 -38.24 -0.90
N GLN A 337 18.82 -39.51 -1.31
CA GLN A 337 17.63 -40.36 -1.32
C GLN A 337 17.14 -40.66 0.09
N SER A 338 18.02 -40.88 1.06
CA SER A 338 17.60 -40.99 2.47
C SER A 338 16.98 -39.69 3.00
N MET A 339 17.52 -38.52 2.62
CA MET A 339 16.91 -37.21 2.92
C MET A 339 15.57 -36.99 2.20
N SER A 340 15.43 -37.48 0.96
CA SER A 340 14.22 -37.31 0.15
C SER A 340 13.09 -38.25 0.53
N GLN A 341 13.38 -39.50 0.96
CA GLN A 341 12.36 -40.40 1.50
C GLN A 341 11.82 -39.89 2.84
N ASN A 342 12.66 -39.27 3.68
CA ASN A 342 12.22 -38.62 4.90
C ASN A 342 11.31 -37.39 4.65
N GLN A 343 11.42 -36.72 3.50
CA GLN A 343 10.53 -35.61 3.12
C GLN A 343 9.23 -36.07 2.41
N GLY A 344 9.26 -37.22 1.73
CA GLY A 344 8.11 -37.74 0.96
C GLY A 344 6.96 -38.27 1.84
N ASP A 345 7.29 -38.90 2.97
CA ASP A 345 6.28 -39.42 3.92
C ASP A 345 5.72 -38.34 4.87
N GLU A 346 6.42 -37.21 5.08
CA GLU A 346 5.93 -36.12 5.95
C GLU A 346 4.80 -35.27 5.34
N ILE A 347 4.65 -35.25 4.02
CA ILE A 347 3.72 -34.31 3.37
C ILE A 347 2.30 -34.88 3.28
N THR A 348 2.09 -36.21 3.38
CA THR A 348 0.75 -36.78 3.11
C THR A 348 0.12 -37.63 4.19
N ASN A 349 0.85 -38.32 5.09
CA ASN A 349 0.20 -39.16 6.11
C ASN A 349 1.06 -39.39 7.37
N ASN A 350 1.13 -38.42 8.30
CA ASN A 350 1.10 -38.68 9.75
C ASN A 350 1.18 -37.38 10.57
N VAL A 351 0.01 -36.79 10.84
CA VAL A 351 -0.13 -35.76 11.90
C VAL A 351 -0.03 -36.39 13.31
N GLN A 352 0.12 -37.70 13.43
CA GLN A 352 0.12 -38.43 14.71
C GLN A 352 1.49 -38.94 15.20
N ASP A 353 2.58 -38.82 14.43
CA ASP A 353 3.94 -39.14 14.91
C ASP A 353 4.72 -37.90 15.36
N VAL A 354 4.01 -36.91 15.92
CA VAL A 354 4.69 -35.83 16.63
C VAL A 354 5.04 -36.37 18.02
N LYS A 355 6.25 -36.94 18.16
CA LYS A 355 6.81 -37.20 19.51
C LYS A 355 6.99 -35.92 20.33
N ILE A 356 6.73 -34.74 19.76
CA ILE A 356 6.78 -33.43 20.42
C ILE A 356 5.38 -33.04 20.90
N THR A 357 5.23 -32.80 22.20
CA THR A 357 3.95 -32.35 22.76
C THR A 357 3.55 -30.99 22.17
N PRO A 358 2.24 -30.72 21.98
CA PRO A 358 1.77 -29.46 21.43
C PRO A 358 2.15 -28.25 22.31
N ASP A 359 2.45 -28.48 23.59
CA ASP A 359 2.92 -27.45 24.52
C ASP A 359 4.38 -27.07 24.25
N MET A 360 5.26 -28.06 24.07
CA MET A 360 6.66 -27.82 23.68
C MET A 360 6.78 -27.15 22.31
N MET A 361 5.91 -27.51 21.36
CA MET A 361 5.89 -26.85 20.05
C MET A 361 5.49 -25.37 20.16
N LYS A 362 4.55 -25.02 21.05
CA LYS A 362 4.22 -23.61 21.32
C LYS A 362 5.39 -22.88 21.97
N GLU A 363 6.10 -23.50 22.92
CA GLU A 363 7.28 -22.92 23.56
C GLU A 363 8.42 -22.66 22.56
N ILE A 364 8.67 -23.59 21.63
CA ILE A 364 9.66 -23.43 20.55
C ILE A 364 9.26 -22.30 19.61
N ASN A 365 8.01 -22.27 19.15
CA ASN A 365 7.50 -21.20 18.28
C ASN A 365 7.57 -19.83 18.97
N HIS A 366 7.28 -19.79 20.26
CA HIS A 366 7.39 -18.60 21.09
C HIS A 366 8.85 -18.12 21.21
N CYS A 367 9.80 -19.02 21.49
CA CYS A 367 11.22 -18.68 21.51
C CYS A 367 11.71 -18.16 20.15
N HIS A 368 11.27 -18.79 19.06
CA HIS A 368 11.58 -18.35 17.70
C HIS A 368 11.00 -16.95 17.40
N ALA A 369 9.74 -16.70 17.77
CA ALA A 369 9.08 -15.41 17.57
C ALA A 369 9.79 -14.30 18.36
N ILE A 370 10.12 -14.54 19.63
CA ILE A 370 10.87 -13.58 20.45
C ILE A 370 12.25 -13.32 19.85
N ALA A 371 13.00 -14.37 19.50
CA ALA A 371 14.34 -14.23 18.93
C ALA A 371 14.30 -13.41 17.63
N SER A 372 13.33 -13.68 16.75
CA SER A 372 13.19 -12.99 15.46
C SER A 372 12.92 -11.49 15.63
N GLU A 373 12.05 -11.13 16.58
CA GLU A 373 11.72 -9.73 16.87
C GLU A 373 12.88 -8.97 17.48
N ILE A 374 13.60 -9.58 18.44
CA ILE A 374 14.78 -8.96 19.04
C ILE A 374 15.90 -8.84 18.00
N LEU A 375 16.11 -9.84 17.14
CA LEU A 375 17.10 -9.77 16.06
C LEU A 375 16.75 -8.64 15.08
N ARG A 376 15.49 -8.46 14.73
CA ARG A 376 15.04 -7.35 13.89
C ARG A 376 15.33 -6.00 14.54
N LEU A 377 15.06 -5.86 15.84
CA LEU A 377 15.39 -4.65 16.60
C LEU A 377 16.91 -4.42 16.69
N PHE A 378 17.69 -5.49 16.87
CA PHE A 378 19.15 -5.44 16.88
C PHE A 378 19.71 -4.93 15.55
N TRP A 379 19.31 -5.50 14.40
CA TRP A 379 19.89 -5.11 13.11
C TRP A 379 19.46 -3.71 12.65
N THR A 380 18.24 -3.29 12.96
CA THR A 380 17.75 -1.93 12.67
C THR A 380 18.48 -0.87 13.50
N THR A 381 18.77 -1.15 14.77
CA THR A 381 19.50 -0.23 15.64
C THR A 381 21.01 -0.28 15.43
N ALA A 382 21.59 -1.45 15.18
CA ALA A 382 23.02 -1.66 15.01
C ALA A 382 23.60 -1.00 13.75
N SER A 383 22.76 -0.64 12.77
CA SER A 383 23.18 0.05 11.55
C SER A 383 23.41 1.56 11.76
N SER A 384 23.02 2.12 12.92
CA SER A 384 23.11 3.55 13.23
C SER A 384 24.02 3.79 14.44
N ASN A 385 24.98 4.71 14.32
CA ASN A 385 26.04 4.92 15.32
C ASN A 385 25.71 5.99 16.38
N THR A 386 24.43 6.19 16.71
CA THR A 386 23.97 7.21 17.67
C THR A 386 24.07 6.73 19.13
N PRO A 387 24.34 7.62 20.11
CA PRO A 387 24.60 7.23 21.50
C PRO A 387 23.38 6.60 22.20
N ASP A 388 22.17 7.12 21.98
CA ASP A 388 20.94 6.54 22.56
C ASP A 388 20.69 5.12 22.03
N LYS A 389 20.97 4.89 20.74
CA LYS A 389 20.84 3.57 20.12
C LYS A 389 21.89 2.59 20.63
N LEU A 390 23.01 3.08 21.19
CA LEU A 390 24.00 2.22 21.82
C LEU A 390 23.43 1.45 23.02
N THR A 391 22.74 2.19 23.88
CA THR A 391 22.11 1.61 25.07
C THR A 391 20.99 0.65 24.68
N LYS A 392 20.26 0.95 23.60
CA LYS A 392 19.27 0.03 23.03
C LYS A 392 19.95 -1.24 22.50
N VAL A 393 21.04 -1.12 21.74
CA VAL A 393 21.80 -2.28 21.23
C VAL A 393 22.32 -3.14 22.38
N GLN A 394 22.85 -2.57 23.45
CA GLN A 394 23.25 -3.32 24.65
C GLN A 394 22.07 -4.08 25.28
N ARG A 395 20.95 -3.40 25.53
CA ARG A 395 19.73 -4.03 26.07
C ARG A 395 19.24 -5.19 25.21
N THR A 396 19.18 -5.01 23.89
CA THR A 396 18.77 -6.07 22.95
C THR A 396 19.76 -7.24 22.95
N THR A 397 21.05 -6.98 23.12
CA THR A 397 22.09 -8.02 23.18
C THR A 397 21.94 -8.86 24.47
N ASP A 398 21.66 -8.22 25.60
CA ASP A 398 21.40 -8.91 26.87
C ASP A 398 20.13 -9.76 26.79
N GLN A 399 19.10 -9.27 26.11
CA GLN A 399 17.87 -10.04 25.88
C GLN A 399 18.09 -11.21 24.92
N LEU A 400 18.91 -11.07 23.87
CA LEU A 400 19.31 -12.18 23.00
C LEU A 400 20.04 -13.28 23.79
N ARG A 401 20.91 -12.91 24.75
CA ARG A 401 21.58 -13.88 25.63
C ARG A 401 20.58 -14.62 26.52
N LYS A 402 19.58 -13.93 27.07
CA LYS A 402 18.50 -14.54 27.87
C LYS A 402 17.67 -15.52 27.04
N VAL A 403 17.32 -15.15 25.81
CA VAL A 403 16.56 -16.02 24.89
C VAL A 403 17.38 -17.24 24.51
N TYR A 404 18.67 -17.09 24.23
CA TYR A 404 19.57 -18.21 23.97
C TYR A 404 19.68 -19.16 25.16
N ALA A 405 19.69 -18.65 26.40
CA ALA A 405 19.61 -19.47 27.60
C ALA A 405 18.26 -20.20 27.72
N ARG A 406 17.14 -19.51 27.43
CA ARG A 406 15.78 -20.11 27.44
C ARG A 406 15.65 -21.25 26.42
N ILE A 407 16.25 -21.09 25.23
CA ILE A 407 16.30 -22.13 24.19
C ILE A 407 17.07 -23.36 24.69
N LYS A 408 18.21 -23.15 25.38
CA LYS A 408 18.97 -24.27 25.99
C LYS A 408 18.17 -25.00 27.06
N THR A 409 17.50 -24.27 27.96
CA THR A 409 16.67 -24.89 29.00
C THR A 409 15.45 -25.63 28.41
N ALA A 410 14.88 -25.13 27.32
CA ALA A 410 13.81 -25.82 26.61
C ALA A 410 14.31 -27.12 25.96
N LEU A 411 15.52 -27.12 25.40
CA LEU A 411 16.16 -28.34 24.87
C LEU A 411 16.49 -29.35 25.97
N GLU A 412 16.90 -28.89 27.16
CA GLU A 412 17.12 -29.74 28.34
C GLU A 412 15.81 -30.34 28.86
N ARG A 413 14.72 -29.56 28.92
CA ARG A 413 13.38 -30.07 29.26
C ARG A 413 12.93 -31.14 28.25
N GLY A 414 13.14 -30.90 26.97
CA GLY A 414 12.87 -31.88 25.91
C GLY A 414 13.65 -33.20 26.06
N LYS A 415 14.89 -33.14 26.57
CA LYS A 415 15.67 -34.34 26.92
C LYS A 415 15.06 -35.11 28.10
N ILE A 416 14.58 -34.40 29.11
CA ILE A 416 13.96 -35.00 30.32
C ILE A 416 12.64 -35.70 29.95
N GLU A 417 11.85 -35.10 29.06
CA GLU A 417 10.56 -35.64 28.60
C GLU A 417 10.69 -36.76 27.56
N ARG A 418 11.91 -37.17 27.18
CA ARG A 418 12.20 -38.19 26.14
C ARG A 418 11.57 -37.88 24.77
N LEU A 419 11.52 -36.59 24.43
CA LEU A 419 11.12 -36.11 23.11
C LEU A 419 12.22 -36.36 22.07
N ASP A 420 11.90 -36.29 20.78
CA ASP A 420 12.92 -36.32 19.70
C ASP A 420 13.75 -35.01 19.73
N VAL A 421 14.80 -35.01 20.55
CA VAL A 421 15.73 -33.87 20.78
C VAL A 421 16.40 -33.44 19.48
N ASP A 422 16.79 -34.40 18.64
CA ASP A 422 17.45 -34.11 17.37
C ASP A 422 16.56 -33.26 16.47
N ARG A 423 15.25 -33.54 16.42
CA ARG A 423 14.30 -32.76 15.61
C ARG A 423 14.12 -31.34 16.15
N MET A 424 14.03 -31.18 17.47
CA MET A 424 13.98 -29.85 18.10
C MET A 424 15.25 -29.04 17.86
N GLU A 425 16.41 -29.68 17.94
CA GLU A 425 17.70 -29.05 17.66
C GLU A 425 17.79 -28.60 16.19
N HIS A 426 17.34 -29.44 15.24
CA HIS A 426 17.28 -29.06 13.83
C HIS A 426 16.35 -27.87 13.58
N MET A 427 15.19 -27.81 14.24
CA MET A 427 14.25 -26.68 14.13
C MET A 427 14.81 -25.37 14.70
N LEU A 428 15.54 -25.44 15.81
CA LEU A 428 16.09 -24.26 16.49
C LEU A 428 17.45 -23.81 15.94
N LYS A 429 18.16 -24.67 15.20
CA LYS A 429 19.49 -24.39 14.62
C LYS A 429 19.57 -23.06 13.86
N PRO A 430 18.62 -22.68 12.98
CA PRO A 430 18.67 -21.39 12.29
C PRO A 430 18.60 -20.19 13.25
N THR A 431 17.79 -20.30 14.31
CA THR A 431 17.68 -19.24 15.32
C THR A 431 18.96 -19.12 16.14
N CYS A 432 19.53 -20.25 16.56
CA CYS A 432 20.79 -20.29 17.29
C CYS A 432 21.94 -19.67 16.49
N VAL A 433 22.05 -20.01 15.20
CA VAL A 433 23.07 -19.44 14.30
C VAL A 433 22.85 -17.94 14.11
N SER A 434 21.61 -17.50 13.97
CA SER A 434 21.30 -16.08 13.83
C SER A 434 21.65 -15.28 15.09
N ILE A 435 21.39 -15.84 16.27
CA ILE A 435 21.76 -15.25 17.56
C ILE A 435 23.29 -15.21 17.71
N SER A 436 24.00 -16.28 17.39
CA SER A 436 25.48 -16.29 17.48
C SER A 436 26.11 -15.27 16.54
N ASN A 437 25.59 -15.12 15.32
CA ASN A 437 26.06 -14.12 14.37
C ASN A 437 25.82 -12.68 14.87
N ALA A 438 24.66 -12.43 15.49
CA ALA A 438 24.37 -11.13 16.09
C ALA A 438 25.32 -10.81 17.26
N LEU A 439 25.60 -11.79 18.13
CA LEU A 439 26.54 -11.65 19.24
C LEU A 439 27.98 -11.39 18.75
N GLN A 440 28.43 -12.15 17.74
CA GLN A 440 29.75 -11.95 17.13
C GLN A 440 29.87 -10.56 16.49
N ALA A 441 28.82 -10.09 15.81
CA ALA A 441 28.78 -8.75 15.22
C ALA A 441 28.84 -7.64 16.28
N PHE A 442 28.16 -7.84 17.43
CA PHE A 442 28.25 -6.92 18.56
C PHE A 442 29.66 -6.88 19.15
N GLU A 443 30.29 -8.04 19.38
CA GLU A 443 31.66 -8.12 19.90
C GLU A 443 32.68 -7.49 18.94
N ALA A 444 32.54 -7.74 17.62
CA ALA A 444 33.39 -7.12 16.61
C ALA A 444 33.24 -5.59 16.59
N LYS A 445 32.02 -5.06 16.71
CA LYS A 445 31.78 -3.61 16.81
C LYS A 445 32.30 -3.02 18.12
N SER A 446 32.19 -3.74 19.23
CA SER A 446 32.74 -3.34 20.53
C SER A 446 34.27 -3.28 20.50
N LYS A 447 34.93 -4.29 19.92
CA LYS A 447 36.39 -4.31 19.72
C LYS A 447 36.88 -3.17 18.84
N LYS A 448 36.21 -2.92 17.69
CA LYS A 448 36.55 -1.79 16.80
C LYS A 448 36.45 -0.43 17.51
N ARG A 449 35.52 -0.27 18.45
CA ARG A 449 35.37 0.97 19.23
C ARG A 449 36.34 1.13 20.39
N LYS A 450 36.92 0.04 20.91
CA LYS A 450 37.98 0.12 21.92
C LYS A 450 39.36 0.38 21.30
N ALA A 451 39.49 0.13 19.99
CA ALA A 451 40.71 0.36 19.21
C ALA A 451 40.76 1.76 18.56
N LEU A 452 39.62 2.47 18.54
CA LEU A 452 39.49 3.90 18.26
C LEU A 452 39.53 4.65 19.60
#